data_AF-D2YVN6-F1
#
_entry.id   AF-D2YVN6-F1
#
_cell.length_a   1.000
_cell.length_b   1.000
_cell.length_c   1.000
_cell.angle_alpha   90.00
_cell.angle_beta   90.00
_cell.angle_gamma   90.00
#
_symmetry.space_group_name_H-M   'P 1'
#
loop_
_entity.id
_entity.type
_entity.pdbx_description
1 polymer ?
#
loop_
_entity_poly.entity_id
_entity_poly.type
_entity_poly.pdbx_seq_one_letter_code
_entity_poly.pdbx_strand_id
1 'polypeptide(L)' 'NQRGHGGGGDVVTFKDPKRYKFAVAFMLANDYGFTRVMSSYNFNGDSDGPPHNADYSAKDVTINADGSCGNGWVCEHRW' A
#
# COMPACT_ATOMS: atom_id res chain seq x y z
N ASN A 1 -5.70 -0.16 10.40
CA ASN A 1 -5.31 -0.63 9.06
C ASN A 1 -5.18 0.61 8.15
N GLN A 2 -4.75 0.47 6.88
CA GLN A 2 -4.64 1.66 5.99
C GLN A 2 -5.99 2.29 5.62
N ARG A 3 -7.11 1.68 6.01
CA ARG A 3 -8.49 2.12 5.76
C ARG A 3 -9.08 2.93 6.92
N GLY A 4 -8.26 3.35 7.87
CA GLY A 4 -8.72 4.09 9.05
C GLY A 4 -9.43 3.24 10.11
N HIS A 5 -9.60 1.93 9.88
CA HIS A 5 -10.14 1.02 10.89
C HIS A 5 -9.01 0.50 11.80
N GLY A 6 -8.92 1.07 13.00
CA GLY A 6 -7.98 0.69 14.04
C GLY A 6 -7.89 1.77 15.11
N GLY A 7 -8.17 1.42 16.37
CA GLY A 7 -8.39 2.35 17.48
C GLY A 7 -7.15 3.17 17.86
N GLY A 8 -6.96 4.30 17.19
CA GLY A 8 -5.91 5.27 17.52
C GLY A 8 -5.80 6.50 16.61
N GLY A 9 -6.43 6.50 15.44
CA GLY A 9 -6.46 7.66 14.52
C GLY A 9 -5.76 7.41 13.19
N ASP A 10 -5.45 8.51 12.49
CA ASP A 10 -4.82 8.51 11.16
C ASP A 10 -3.41 7.92 11.21
N VAL A 11 -3.26 6.70 10.71
CA VAL A 11 -1.94 6.08 10.51
C VAL A 11 -1.32 6.57 9.20
N VAL A 12 0.01 6.60 9.12
CA VAL A 12 0.70 6.94 7.87
C VAL A 12 0.51 5.80 6.85
N THR A 13 0.02 6.12 5.65
CA THR A 13 -0.29 5.15 4.59
C THR A 13 0.22 5.62 3.23
N PHE A 14 0.02 4.81 2.18
CA PHE A 14 0.34 5.20 0.80
C PHE A 14 -0.39 6.47 0.32
N LYS A 15 -1.48 6.88 0.98
CA LYS A 15 -2.19 8.14 0.67
C LYS A 15 -1.35 9.38 1.02
N ASP A 16 -0.33 9.24 1.87
CA ASP A 16 0.73 10.23 2.09
C ASP A 16 2.10 9.62 1.74
N PRO A 17 2.46 9.57 0.45
CA PRO A 17 3.62 8.80 -0.01
C PRO A 17 4.95 9.35 0.52
N LYS A 18 5.03 10.66 0.79
CA LYS A 18 6.27 11.25 1.33
C LYS A 18 6.48 10.83 2.78
N ARG A 19 5.47 10.99 3.64
CA ARG A 19 5.60 10.60 5.05
C ARG A 19 5.75 9.10 5.20
N TYR A 20 5.05 8.31 4.39
CA TYR A 20 5.13 6.85 4.43
C TYR A 20 6.54 6.34 4.11
N LYS A 21 7.18 6.87 3.05
CA LYS A 21 8.56 6.49 2.71
C LYS A 21 9.56 6.81 3.81
N PHE A 22 9.44 7.95 4.48
CA PHE A 22 10.31 8.26 5.62
C PHE A 22 10.09 7.33 6.81
N ALA A 23 8.83 7.03 7.14
CA ALA A 23 8.51 6.11 8.23
C ALA A 23 9.04 4.69 7.96
N VAL A 24 8.84 4.17 6.73
CA VAL A 24 9.35 2.85 6.33
C VAL A 24 10.88 2.84 6.26
N ALA A 25 11.52 3.88 5.74
CA ALA A 25 12.98 3.97 5.71
C ALA A 25 13.57 3.96 7.13
N PHE A 26 12.97 4.70 8.06
CA PHE A 26 13.39 4.68 9.47
C PHE A 26 13.19 3.30 10.10
N MET A 27 12.03 2.68 9.87
CA MET A 27 11.72 1.32 10.36
C MET A 27 12.73 0.28 9.84
N LEU A 28 13.11 0.33 8.56
CA LEU A 28 14.06 -0.60 7.95
C LEU A 28 15.53 -0.33 8.35
N ALA A 29 15.88 0.92 8.64
CA ALA A 29 17.22 1.29 9.07
C ALA A 29 17.48 0.99 10.55
N ASN A 30 16.44 0.66 11.33
CA ASN A 30 16.55 0.40 12.76
C ASN A 30 16.47 -1.10 13.06
N ASP A 31 17.28 -1.56 14.02
CA ASP A 31 17.30 -2.97 14.46
C ASP A 31 16.28 -3.22 15.57
N TYR A 32 15.00 -2.96 15.27
CA TYR A 32 13.92 -3.15 16.23
C TYR A 32 12.79 -3.99 15.64
N GLY A 33 12.57 -5.16 16.26
CA GLY A 33 11.48 -6.06 15.93
C GLY A 33 11.66 -6.75 14.57
N PHE A 34 10.57 -7.33 14.06
CA PHE A 34 10.53 -7.94 12.74
C PHE A 34 9.77 -7.03 11.77
N THR A 35 10.50 -6.45 10.82
CA THR A 35 9.94 -5.45 9.91
C THR A 35 9.02 -6.10 8.86
N ARG A 36 7.85 -5.49 8.65
CA ARG A 36 6.89 -5.91 7.61
C ARG A 36 6.37 -4.69 6.86
N VAL A 37 6.58 -4.67 5.55
CA VAL A 37 6.09 -3.61 4.66
C VAL A 37 4.72 -4.01 4.11
N MET A 38 3.77 -3.08 4.13
CA MET A 38 2.44 -3.31 3.53
C MET A 38 2.53 -3.14 2.02
N SER A 39 1.81 -3.97 1.27
CA SER A 39 1.62 -3.81 -0.17
C SER A 39 0.12 -3.81 -0.48
N SER A 40 -0.36 -2.70 -0.99
CA SER A 40 -1.78 -2.40 -1.10
C SER A 40 -2.22 -2.17 -2.54
N TYR A 41 -3.52 -1.96 -2.69
CA TYR A 41 -4.17 -1.45 -3.88
C TYR A 41 -4.86 -0.11 -3.56
N ASN A 42 -5.12 0.68 -4.58
CA ASN A 42 -5.78 1.96 -4.43
C ASN A 42 -7.28 1.75 -4.16
N PHE A 43 -7.79 2.45 -3.15
CA PHE A 43 -9.20 2.47 -2.77
C PHE A 43 -9.63 3.90 -2.44
N ASN A 44 -10.92 4.19 -2.54
CA ASN A 44 -11.52 5.48 -2.16
C ASN A 44 -12.37 5.35 -0.89
N GLY A 45 -13.14 4.27 -0.81
CA GLY A 45 -13.92 3.87 0.35
C GLY A 45 -13.20 2.85 1.22
N ASP A 46 -13.67 2.75 2.45
CA ASP A 46 -13.18 1.78 3.43
C ASP A 46 -13.58 0.33 3.10
N SER A 47 -14.63 0.16 2.29
CA SER A 47 -15.20 -1.12 1.88
C SER A 47 -14.84 -1.53 0.45
N ASP A 48 -14.05 -0.72 -0.27
CA ASP A 48 -13.67 -0.99 -1.65
C ASP A 48 -12.79 -2.25 -1.72
N GLY A 49 -13.22 -3.21 -2.54
CA GLY A 49 -12.44 -4.41 -2.84
C GLY A 49 -11.19 -4.12 -3.70
N PRO A 50 -10.38 -5.16 -3.96
CA PRO A 50 -9.22 -5.03 -4.84
C PRO A 50 -9.63 -4.70 -6.28
N PRO A 51 -8.72 -4.17 -7.11
CA PRO A 51 -8.94 -4.01 -8.54
C PRO A 51 -9.37 -5.35 -9.16
N HIS A 52 -10.52 -5.37 -9.81
CA HIS A 52 -11.10 -6.59 -10.36
C HIS A 52 -11.58 -6.43 -11.80
N ASN A 53 -11.65 -7.56 -12.52
CA ASN A 53 -12.23 -7.67 -13.85
C ASN A 53 -13.77 -7.71 -13.76
N ALA A 54 -14.47 -7.69 -14.89
CA ALA A 54 -15.94 -7.68 -14.91
C ALA A 54 -16.57 -8.94 -14.27
N ASP A 55 -15.83 -10.04 -14.19
CA ASP A 55 -16.21 -11.30 -13.55
C ASP A 55 -15.85 -11.37 -12.05
N TYR A 56 -15.41 -10.24 -11.47
CA TYR A 56 -14.93 -10.12 -10.09
C TYR A 56 -13.63 -10.89 -9.75
N SER A 57 -12.94 -11.45 -10.74
CA SER A 57 -11.56 -11.92 -10.55
C SER A 57 -10.62 -10.74 -10.30
N ALA A 58 -9.60 -10.92 -9.45
CA ALA A 58 -8.61 -9.86 -9.20
C ALA A 58 -7.82 -9.56 -10.49
N LYS A 59 -7.60 -8.27 -10.78
CA LYS A 59 -6.78 -7.83 -11.91
C LYS A 59 -5.31 -8.18 -11.69
N ASP A 60 -4.64 -8.53 -12.77
CA ASP A 60 -3.20 -8.73 -12.76
C ASP A 60 -2.44 -7.47 -12.37
N VAL A 61 -1.33 -7.68 -11.67
CA VAL A 61 -0.37 -6.62 -11.33
C VAL A 61 0.52 -6.37 -12.56
N THR A 62 0.33 -5.24 -13.23
CA THR A 62 1.24 -4.79 -14.29
C THR A 62 2.43 -4.07 -13.67
N ILE A 63 3.65 -4.37 -14.12
CA ILE A 63 4.85 -3.63 -13.74
C ILE A 63 5.19 -2.66 -14.87
N ASN A 64 5.21 -1.37 -14.54
CA ASN A 64 5.54 -0.30 -15.48
C ASN A 64 7.05 -0.25 -15.72
N ALA A 65 7.47 0.47 -16.76
CA ALA A 65 8.89 0.61 -17.12
C ALA A 65 9.75 1.29 -16.03
N ASP A 66 9.12 2.11 -15.18
CA ASP A 66 9.77 2.76 -14.03
C ASP A 66 9.82 1.87 -12.77
N GLY A 67 9.35 0.62 -12.86
CA GLY A 67 9.30 -0.34 -11.75
C GLY A 67 8.08 -0.21 -10.85
N SER A 68 7.23 0.81 -11.06
CA SER A 68 5.99 0.99 -10.32
C SER A 68 4.92 -0.04 -10.75
N CYS A 69 3.93 -0.26 -9.89
CA CYS A 69 2.78 -1.10 -10.25
C CYS A 69 1.67 -0.30 -10.94
N GLY A 70 0.98 -0.94 -11.87
CA GLY A 70 -0.20 -0.44 -12.57
C GLY A 70 -1.49 -1.14 -12.15
N ASN A 71 -2.57 -0.95 -12.93
CA ASN A 71 -3.89 -1.57 -12.72
C ASN A 71 -4.55 -1.30 -11.36
N GLY A 72 -4.20 -0.19 -10.70
CA GLY A 72 -4.74 0.16 -9.39
C GLY A 72 -4.03 -0.52 -8.22
N TRP A 73 -2.94 -1.26 -8.47
CA TRP A 73 -2.05 -1.77 -7.42
C TRP A 73 -1.04 -0.69 -7.02
N VAL A 74 -0.81 -0.53 -5.71
CA VAL A 74 0.09 0.49 -5.16
C VAL A 74 1.51 -0.05 -5.02
N CYS A 75 1.65 -1.29 -4.53
CA CYS A 75 2.92 -1.98 -4.35
C CYS A 75 3.98 -1.15 -3.61
N GLU A 76 3.71 -0.72 -2.37
CA GLU A 76 4.65 0.11 -1.61
C GLU A 76 6.03 -0.55 -1.40
N HIS A 77 6.14 -1.88 -1.54
CA HIS A 77 7.42 -2.59 -1.51
C HIS A 77 8.31 -2.37 -2.75
N ARG A 78 7.81 -1.70 -3.81
CA ARG A 78 8.56 -1.35 -5.02
C ARG A 78 8.89 0.14 -5.14
N TRP A 79 8.60 0.93 -4.11
CA TRP A 79 8.83 2.37 -4.09
C TRP A 79 10.28 2.77 -3.83
#